data_AF-A0A9N9DLN9-F1
#
_entry.id   AF-A0A9N9DLN9-F1
#
_cell.length_a   1.000
_cell.length_b   1.000
_cell.length_c   1.000
_cell.angle_alpha   90.00
_cell.angle_beta   90.00
_cell.angle_gamma   90.00
#
_symmetry.space_group_name_H-M   'P 1'
#
loop_
_entity.id
_entity.type
_entity.pdbx_description
1 polymer ?
#
loop_
_entity_poly.entity_id
_entity_poly.type
_entity_poly.pdbx_seq_one_letter_code
_entity_poly.pdbx_strand_id
1 'polypeptide(L)'
;DASESFRKNCVVGIKANEKRINEIMNQSLMLVTALNPYIGYDKAAAVAKNAHKNSLTLKESALQLGVLDEKQFEEWVKPEKMLGPK
;
A
#
# COMPACT_ATOMS: atom_id res chain seq x y z
N ASP A 1 -14.64 33.36 13.92
CA ASP A 1 -15.67 32.49 14.51
C ASP A 1 -15.73 31.08 13.92
N ALA A 2 -15.97 30.93 12.61
CA ALA A 2 -16.13 29.60 11.99
C ALA A 2 -14.94 28.64 12.20
N SER A 3 -13.70 29.10 11.96
CA SER A 3 -12.50 28.27 12.14
C SER A 3 -12.28 27.83 13.59
N GLU A 4 -12.63 28.69 14.56
CA GLU A 4 -12.49 28.37 15.98
C GLU A 4 -13.53 27.35 16.44
N SER A 5 -14.75 27.46 15.92
CA SER A 5 -15.80 26.44 16.14
C SER A 5 -15.40 25.09 15.54
N PHE A 6 -14.90 25.07 14.30
CA PHE A 6 -14.46 23.84 13.64
C PHE A 6 -13.30 23.16 14.38
N ARG A 7 -12.33 23.94 14.85
CA ARG A 7 -11.21 23.44 15.67
C ARG A 7 -11.73 22.72 16.92
N LYS A 8 -12.59 23.37 17.70
CA LYS A 8 -13.07 22.84 18.99
C LYS A 8 -14.05 21.68 18.84
N ASN A 9 -15.00 21.79 17.91
CA ASN A 9 -16.13 20.88 17.83
C ASN A 9 -15.93 19.73 16.83
N CYS A 10 -14.85 19.75 16.05
CA CYS A 10 -14.54 18.68 15.09
C CYS A 10 -13.07 18.25 15.21
N VAL A 11 -12.12 19.14 14.87
CA VAL A 11 -10.71 18.76 14.66
C VAL A 11 -10.07 18.09 15.89
N VAL A 12 -10.23 18.67 17.08
CA VAL A 12 -9.62 18.14 18.32
C VAL A 12 -10.10 16.72 18.66
N GLY A 13 -11.31 16.34 18.22
CA GLY A 13 -11.91 15.04 18.51
C GLY A 13 -11.68 13.97 17.45
N ILE A 14 -11.03 14.29 16.32
CA ILE A 14 -10.82 13.33 15.22
C ILE A 14 -9.95 12.17 15.72
N LYS A 15 -10.43 10.94 15.47
CA LYS A 15 -9.69 9.70 15.74
C LYS A 15 -9.61 8.87 14.46
N ALA A 16 -8.43 8.30 14.21
CA ALA A 16 -8.22 7.40 13.10
C ALA A 16 -8.90 6.04 13.38
N ASN A 17 -9.56 5.49 12.37
CA ASN A 17 -9.92 4.08 12.38
C ASN A 17 -8.73 3.26 11.87
N GLU A 18 -7.78 3.01 12.76
CA GLU A 18 -6.51 2.36 12.42
C GLU A 18 -6.70 0.98 11.79
N LYS A 19 -7.69 0.21 12.28
CA LYS A 19 -8.04 -1.10 11.70
C LYS A 19 -8.40 -0.95 10.23
N ARG A 20 -9.31 -0.02 9.91
CA ARG A 20 -9.75 0.20 8.53
C ARG A 20 -8.62 0.73 7.64
N ILE A 21 -7.78 1.61 8.17
CA ILE A 21 -6.61 2.15 7.44
C ILE A 21 -5.64 1.01 7.09
N ASN A 22 -5.33 0.14 8.05
CA ASN A 22 -4.44 -1.00 7.83
C ASN A 22 -4.99 -1.99 6.81
N GLU A 23 -6.30 -2.28 6.85
CA GLU A 23 -6.95 -3.13 5.84
C GLU A 23 -6.79 -2.55 4.43
N ILE A 24 -7.10 -1.27 4.24
CA ILE A 24 -7.00 -0.60 2.93
C ILE A 24 -5.54 -0.58 2.44
N MET A 25 -4.59 -0.28 3.33
CA MET A 25 -3.18 -0.28 3.00
C MET A 25 -2.71 -1.66 2.49
N ASN A 26 -3.03 -2.73 3.21
CA ASN A 26 -2.62 -4.09 2.83
C ASN A 26 -3.29 -4.59 1.54
N GLN A 27 -4.44 -4.03 1.18
CA GLN A 27 -5.15 -4.33 -0.07
C GLN A 27 -4.72 -3.43 -1.25
N SER A 28 -3.92 -2.39 -1.00
CA SER A 28 -3.57 -1.41 -2.01
C SER A 28 -2.61 -1.99 -3.06
N LEU A 29 -3.01 -1.93 -4.32
CA LEU A 29 -2.15 -2.29 -5.45
C LEU A 29 -1.03 -1.27 -5.70
N MET A 30 -1.12 -0.07 -5.11
CA MET A 30 -0.12 0.99 -5.32
C MET A 30 1.21 0.71 -4.62
N LEU A 31 1.24 -0.25 -3.68
CA LEU A 31 2.47 -0.74 -3.05
C LEU A 31 3.43 -1.39 -4.06
N VAL A 32 2.95 -1.70 -5.26
CA VAL A 32 3.75 -2.23 -6.38
C VAL A 32 4.94 -1.35 -6.75
N THR A 33 4.87 -0.05 -6.50
CA THR A 33 5.97 0.88 -6.76
C THR A 33 7.23 0.56 -5.94
N ALA A 34 7.06 -0.06 -4.76
CA ALA A 34 8.18 -0.56 -3.95
C ALA A 34 8.96 -1.69 -4.65
N LEU A 35 8.34 -2.40 -5.58
CA LEU A 35 8.96 -3.50 -6.30
C LEU A 35 9.83 -3.02 -7.46
N ASN A 36 9.61 -1.81 -7.99
CA ASN A 36 10.31 -1.29 -9.17
C ASN A 36 11.85 -1.41 -9.09
N PRO A 37 12.53 -1.10 -7.97
CA PRO A 37 13.99 -1.21 -7.87
C PRO A 37 14.51 -2.65 -7.92
N TYR A 38 13.68 -3.63 -7.58
CA TYR A 38 14.08 -5.03 -7.45
C TYR A 38 13.76 -5.86 -8.70
N ILE A 39 12.59 -5.61 -9.31
CA ILE A 39 12.07 -6.45 -10.40
C ILE A 39 11.88 -5.66 -11.71
N GLY A 40 12.09 -4.34 -11.68
CA GLY A 40 11.86 -3.46 -12.82
C GLY A 40 10.38 -3.08 -13.01
N TYR A 41 10.15 -1.99 -13.73
CA TYR A 41 8.81 -1.42 -13.95
C TYR A 41 7.87 -2.39 -14.66
N ASP A 42 8.31 -3.07 -15.72
CA ASP A 42 7.44 -3.93 -16.53
C ASP A 42 6.88 -5.12 -15.74
N LYS A 43 7.74 -5.78 -14.93
CA LYS A 43 7.32 -6.88 -14.07
C LYS A 43 6.40 -6.39 -12.95
N ALA A 44 6.73 -5.27 -12.33
CA ALA A 44 5.88 -4.66 -11.30
C ALA A 44 4.49 -4.31 -11.87
N ALA A 45 4.44 -3.68 -13.05
CA ALA A 45 3.18 -3.38 -13.74
C ALA A 45 2.38 -4.65 -14.09
N ALA A 46 3.04 -5.73 -14.48
CA ALA A 46 2.39 -7.02 -14.72
C ALA A 46 1.76 -7.61 -13.45
N VAL A 47 2.47 -7.53 -12.30
CA VAL A 47 1.95 -7.96 -11.00
C VAL A 47 0.69 -7.18 -10.61
N ALA A 48 0.71 -5.85 -10.74
CA ALA A 48 -0.46 -5.02 -10.44
C ALA A 48 -1.66 -5.31 -11.36
N LYS A 49 -1.42 -5.47 -12.67
CA LYS A 49 -2.47 -5.80 -13.64
C LYS A 49 -3.09 -7.17 -13.36
N ASN A 50 -2.26 -8.17 -13.04
CA ASN A 50 -2.74 -9.50 -12.69
C ASN A 50 -3.53 -9.50 -11.37
N ALA A 51 -3.06 -8.75 -10.37
CA ALA A 51 -3.76 -8.59 -9.10
C ALA A 51 -5.15 -7.97 -9.29
N HIS A 52 -5.24 -6.89 -10.06
CA HIS A 52 -6.50 -6.24 -10.37
C HIS A 52 -7.45 -7.13 -11.18
N LYS A 53 -6.94 -7.83 -12.19
CA LYS A 53 -7.75 -8.70 -13.08
C LYS A 53 -8.34 -9.90 -12.34
N ASN A 54 -7.58 -10.48 -11.42
CA ASN A 54 -7.95 -11.72 -10.73
C ASN A 54 -8.46 -11.48 -9.29
N SER A 55 -8.65 -10.22 -8.89
CA SER A 55 -9.05 -9.86 -7.53
C SER A 55 -8.13 -10.45 -6.45
N LEU A 56 -6.82 -10.44 -6.71
CA LEU A 56 -5.79 -10.93 -5.80
C LEU A 56 -5.12 -9.77 -5.08
N THR A 57 -4.52 -10.07 -3.92
CA THR A 57 -3.56 -9.16 -3.30
C THR A 57 -2.29 -9.05 -4.15
N LEU A 58 -1.51 -7.99 -3.91
CA LEU A 58 -0.23 -7.81 -4.57
C LEU A 58 0.75 -8.96 -4.27
N LYS A 59 0.74 -9.44 -3.02
CA LYS A 59 1.58 -10.57 -2.55
C LYS A 59 1.23 -11.85 -3.30
N GLU A 60 -0.05 -12.23 -3.33
CA GLU A 60 -0.53 -13.42 -4.05
C GLU A 60 -0.20 -13.36 -5.53
N SER A 61 -0.41 -12.20 -6.18
CA SER A 61 -0.11 -12.01 -7.59
C SER A 61 1.40 -12.14 -7.88
N ALA A 62 2.25 -11.58 -7.03
CA ALA A 62 3.70 -11.63 -7.19
C ALA A 62 4.24 -13.07 -7.04
N LEU A 63 3.69 -13.82 -6.07
CA LEU A 63 3.98 -15.24 -5.85
C LEU A 63 3.47 -16.10 -7.02
N GLN A 64 2.23 -15.86 -7.47
CA GLN A 64 1.62 -16.59 -8.60
C GLN A 64 2.42 -16.43 -9.88
N LEU A 65 2.93 -15.22 -10.15
CA LEU A 65 3.75 -14.93 -11.32
C LEU A 65 5.22 -15.36 -11.15
N GLY A 66 5.61 -15.88 -9.98
CA GLY A 66 6.98 -16.35 -9.70
C GLY A 66 8.02 -15.23 -9.77
N VAL A 67 7.61 -13.99 -9.53
CA VAL A 67 8.49 -12.81 -9.69
C VAL A 67 9.38 -12.61 -8.46
N LEU A 68 8.89 -13.06 -7.30
CA LEU A 68 9.56 -13.01 -6.01
C LEU A 68 8.94 -14.05 -5.06
N ASP A 69 9.61 -14.36 -3.97
CA ASP A 69 9.08 -15.19 -2.89
C ASP A 69 8.44 -14.38 -1.75
N GLU A 70 7.85 -15.08 -0.77
CA GLU A 70 7.13 -14.45 0.33
C GLU A 70 8.05 -13.60 1.22
N LYS A 71 9.29 -14.05 1.45
CA LYS A 71 10.25 -13.32 2.27
C LYS A 71 10.70 -12.04 1.58
N GLN A 72 10.95 -12.10 0.28
CA GLN A 72 11.30 -10.95 -0.54
C GLN A 72 10.17 -9.92 -0.54
N PHE A 73 8.91 -10.35 -0.67
CA PHE A 73 7.77 -9.43 -0.59
C PHE A 73 7.76 -8.69 0.77
N GLU A 74 7.90 -9.42 1.86
CA GLU A 74 7.88 -8.86 3.21
C GLU A 74 9.07 -7.97 3.50
N GLU A 75 10.23 -8.22 2.90
CA GLU A 75 11.42 -7.40 3.05
C GLU A 75 11.34 -6.11 2.23
N TRP A 76 10.86 -6.19 0.99
CA TRP A 76 10.88 -5.08 0.04
C TRP A 76 9.66 -4.16 0.17
N VAL A 77 8.48 -4.72 0.46
CA VAL A 77 7.23 -3.97 0.58
C VAL A 77 7.02 -3.55 2.03
N LYS A 78 7.61 -2.40 2.39
CA LYS A 78 7.49 -1.77 3.72
C LYS A 78 6.78 -0.41 3.60
N PRO A 79 5.44 -0.35 3.71
CA PRO A 79 4.68 0.91 3.58
C PRO A 79 5.19 2.01 4.50
N GLU A 80 5.65 1.66 5.70
CA GLU A 80 6.23 2.59 6.68
C GLU A 80 7.53 3.26 6.21
N LYS A 81 8.19 2.71 5.18
CA LYS A 81 9.40 3.28 4.54
C LYS A 81 9.09 4.03 3.24
N MET A 82 7.82 4.16 2.84
CA MET A 82 7.38 4.79 1.59
C MET A 82 6.78 6.18 1.78
N LEU A 83 7.06 6.84 2.91
CA LEU A 83 6.41 8.10 3.32
C LEU A 83 7.12 9.38 2.83
N GLY A 84 8.24 9.25 2.11
CA GLY A 84 9.02 10.36 1.57
C GLY A 84 10.45 9.95 1.21
N PRO A 85 11.23 10.84 0.56
CA PRO A 85 12.66 10.63 0.36
C PRO A 85 13.37 10.51 1.72
N LYS A 86 14.46 9.74 1.75
CA LYS A 86 15.40 9.74 2.87
C LYS A 86 16.37 10.90 2.76
#